data_AF-A0A1A8SPV0-F1
#
_entry.id   AF-A0A1A8SPV0-F1
#
_cell.length_a   1.000
_cell.length_b   1.000
_cell.length_c   1.000
_cell.angle_alpha   90.00
_cell.angle_beta   90.00
_cell.angle_gamma   90.00
#
_symmetry.space_group_name_H-M   'P 1'
#
loop_
_entity.id
_entity.type
_entity.pdbx_description
1 polymer ?
#
loop_
_entity_poly.entity_id
_entity_poly.type
_entity_poly.pdbx_seq_one_letter_code
_entity_poly.pdbx_strand_id
1 'polypeptide(L)'
;MSDGEEHLDRLQQAELTRTTCMSLWRAGAVQAWMEVVMGMPMYIQACSENVKSGKVLLGLTDEDLELGLSIGNPIHRRKIRLAIEDYRRAEGEQGLSKASEMDHHWVSTSWLSDVGLPQYCQTFQTHLVDGRVLNSLSRRDLEKFLNISDYFHQTSILLAIQLLQMLGFDKEVRF
;
A
#
# COMPACT_ATOMS: atom_id res chain seq x y z
N MET A 1 -24.65 18.12 -4.08
CA MET A 1 -24.09 17.63 -2.81
C MET A 1 -22.93 18.55 -2.47
N SER A 2 -22.77 18.93 -1.21
CA SER A 2 -21.64 19.75 -0.78
C SER A 2 -20.35 18.92 -0.79
N ASP A 3 -19.19 19.52 -1.06
CA ASP A 3 -17.87 18.87 -0.99
C ASP A 3 -17.65 18.11 0.35
N GLY A 4 -18.25 18.61 1.44
CA GLY A 4 -18.18 17.95 2.75
C GLY A 4 -19.03 16.67 2.87
N GLU A 5 -20.15 16.59 2.16
CA GLU A 5 -21.00 15.38 2.13
C GLU A 5 -20.32 14.26 1.33
N GLU A 6 -19.67 14.62 0.23
CA GLU A 6 -18.95 13.66 -0.61
C GLU A 6 -17.72 13.08 0.11
N HIS A 7 -16.98 13.91 0.84
CA HIS A 7 -15.85 13.43 1.65
C HIS A 7 -16.30 12.46 2.77
N LEU A 8 -17.41 12.77 3.44
CA LEU A 8 -17.96 11.92 4.49
C LEU A 8 -18.43 10.56 3.94
N ASP A 9 -19.09 10.54 2.78
CA ASP A 9 -19.49 9.29 2.11
C ASP A 9 -18.27 8.43 1.78
N ARG A 10 -17.19 9.02 1.25
CA ARG A 10 -15.94 8.28 0.97
C ARG A 10 -15.33 7.66 2.21
N LEU A 11 -15.33 8.37 3.34
CA LEU A 11 -14.84 7.81 4.61
C LEU A 11 -15.71 6.65 5.09
N GLN A 12 -17.03 6.74 4.96
CA GLN A 12 -17.95 5.65 5.30
C GLN A 12 -17.71 4.44 4.40
N GLN A 13 -17.54 4.64 3.09
CA GLN A 13 -17.19 3.57 2.15
C GLN A 13 -15.84 2.93 2.48
N ALA A 14 -14.85 3.74 2.89
CA ALA A 14 -13.55 3.22 3.31
C ALA A 14 -13.66 2.35 4.57
N GLU A 15 -14.49 2.72 5.55
CA GLU A 15 -14.71 1.88 6.74
C GLU A 15 -15.36 0.54 6.38
N LEU A 16 -16.34 0.55 5.46
CA LEU A 16 -16.97 -0.69 4.97
C LEU A 16 -15.98 -1.67 4.35
N THR A 17 -14.88 -1.18 3.77
CA THR A 17 -13.84 -2.04 3.17
C THR A 17 -13.11 -2.89 4.22
N ARG A 18 -13.12 -2.49 5.50
CA ARG A 18 -12.45 -3.23 6.58
C ARG A 18 -13.21 -4.47 7.02
N THR A 19 -14.53 -4.48 6.85
CA THR A 19 -15.41 -5.55 7.34
C THR A 19 -16.08 -6.34 6.22
N THR A 20 -15.87 -5.95 4.97
CA THR A 20 -16.51 -6.55 3.80
C THR A 20 -15.47 -7.17 2.89
N CYS A 21 -15.66 -8.42 2.46
CA CYS A 21 -14.79 -9.07 1.48
C CYS A 21 -14.70 -8.24 0.19
N MET A 22 -13.48 -8.10 -0.36
CA MET A 22 -13.24 -7.28 -1.55
C MET A 22 -14.08 -7.76 -2.74
N SER A 23 -14.34 -9.06 -2.87
CA SER A 23 -15.22 -9.61 -3.91
C SER A 23 -16.68 -9.11 -3.86
N LEU A 24 -17.10 -8.48 -2.77
CA LEU A 24 -18.44 -7.91 -2.60
C LEU A 24 -18.48 -6.38 -2.79
N TRP A 25 -17.33 -5.74 -2.99
CA TRP A 25 -17.26 -4.29 -3.13
C TRP A 25 -17.88 -3.80 -4.43
N ARG A 26 -18.68 -2.74 -4.32
CA ARG A 26 -19.15 -1.94 -5.46
C ARG A 26 -18.09 -0.90 -5.85
N ALA A 27 -18.29 -0.25 -7.00
CA ALA A 27 -17.37 0.77 -7.52
C ALA A 27 -17.00 1.85 -6.48
N GLY A 28 -17.98 2.35 -5.70
CA GLY A 28 -17.71 3.36 -4.67
C GLY A 28 -16.74 2.90 -3.59
N ALA A 29 -16.90 1.67 -3.08
CA ALA A 29 -15.98 1.09 -2.10
C ALA A 29 -14.57 0.87 -2.68
N VAL A 30 -14.45 0.51 -3.96
CA VAL A 30 -13.16 0.41 -4.64
C VAL A 30 -12.46 1.77 -4.72
N GLN A 31 -13.19 2.83 -5.08
CA GLN A 31 -12.64 4.19 -5.16
C GLN A 31 -12.21 4.70 -3.78
N ALA A 32 -13.06 4.52 -2.77
CA ALA A 32 -12.75 4.88 -1.39
C ALA A 32 -11.54 4.11 -0.84
N TRP A 33 -11.41 2.82 -1.17
CA TRP A 33 -10.23 2.03 -0.82
C TRP A 33 -8.96 2.56 -1.47
N MET A 34 -8.99 2.87 -2.78
CA MET A 34 -7.83 3.43 -3.49
C MET A 34 -7.41 4.79 -2.91
N GLU A 35 -8.38 5.63 -2.60
CA GLU A 35 -8.15 6.98 -2.08
C GLU A 35 -7.67 6.98 -0.63
N VAL A 36 -8.49 6.42 0.26
CA VAL A 36 -8.38 6.59 1.71
C VAL A 36 -7.48 5.52 2.31
N VAL A 37 -7.69 4.25 1.95
CA VAL A 37 -6.97 3.13 2.56
C VAL A 37 -5.58 2.97 1.95
N MET A 38 -5.47 3.08 0.62
CA MET A 38 -4.19 2.94 -0.08
C MET A 38 -3.42 4.26 -0.15
N GLY A 39 -4.08 5.40 0.03
CA GLY A 39 -3.47 6.72 -0.06
C GLY A 39 -3.07 7.09 -1.49
N MET A 40 -3.87 6.70 -2.49
CA MET A 40 -3.54 6.82 -3.91
C MET A 40 -4.59 7.63 -4.71
N PRO A 41 -4.92 8.87 -4.30
CA PRO A 41 -5.96 9.66 -4.95
C PRO A 41 -5.68 9.96 -6.43
N MET A 42 -4.40 10.00 -6.82
CA MET A 42 -4.00 10.28 -8.20
C MET A 42 -4.47 9.22 -9.22
N TYR A 43 -4.86 8.03 -8.77
CA TYR A 43 -5.33 6.95 -9.64
C TYR A 43 -6.86 6.77 -9.65
N ILE A 44 -7.62 7.59 -8.91
CA ILE A 44 -9.08 7.43 -8.79
C ILE A 44 -9.76 7.58 -10.14
N GLN A 45 -9.37 8.56 -10.97
CA GLN A 45 -10.02 8.80 -12.26
C GLN A 45 -9.95 7.55 -13.15
N ALA A 46 -8.74 7.05 -13.42
CA ALA A 46 -8.54 5.84 -14.21
C ALA A 46 -9.16 4.60 -13.55
N CYS A 47 -9.13 4.51 -12.22
CA CYS A 47 -9.80 3.44 -11.47
C CYS A 47 -11.32 3.46 -11.67
N SER A 48 -11.95 4.64 -11.62
CA SER A 48 -13.39 4.80 -11.79
C SER A 48 -13.84 4.41 -13.20
N GLU A 49 -13.00 4.67 -14.21
CA GLU A 49 -13.26 4.34 -15.61
C GLU A 49 -13.14 2.84 -15.87
N ASN A 50 -12.13 2.19 -15.31
CA ASN A 50 -11.74 0.82 -15.66
C ASN A 50 -12.16 -0.26 -14.65
N VAL A 51 -12.46 0.11 -13.39
CA VAL A 51 -12.74 -0.84 -12.30
C VAL A 51 -14.13 -0.61 -11.72
N LYS A 52 -15.07 -1.51 -12.04
CA LYS A 52 -16.50 -1.36 -11.67
C LYS A 52 -16.92 -2.13 -10.42
N SER A 53 -16.07 -3.00 -9.89
CA SER A 53 -16.34 -3.78 -8.68
C SER A 53 -15.04 -4.33 -8.10
N GLY A 54 -15.08 -4.77 -6.85
CA GLY A 54 -13.94 -5.43 -6.24
C GLY A 54 -13.59 -6.77 -6.88
N LYS A 55 -14.53 -7.48 -7.52
CA LYS A 55 -14.18 -8.67 -8.34
C LYS A 55 -13.28 -8.32 -9.52
N VAL A 56 -13.52 -7.18 -10.16
CA VAL A 56 -12.65 -6.69 -11.25
C VAL A 56 -11.29 -6.29 -10.69
N LEU A 57 -11.27 -5.55 -9.56
CA LEU A 57 -10.03 -5.18 -8.88
C LEU A 57 -9.18 -6.41 -8.51
N LEU A 58 -9.82 -7.42 -7.92
CA LEU A 58 -9.21 -8.71 -7.59
C LEU A 58 -8.73 -9.48 -8.82
N GLY A 59 -9.10 -9.11 -10.04
CA GLY A 59 -8.69 -9.77 -11.28
C GLY A 59 -7.56 -9.08 -12.02
N LEU A 60 -7.13 -7.87 -11.61
CA LEU A 60 -6.18 -7.07 -12.38
C LEU A 60 -4.80 -7.72 -12.47
N THR A 61 -4.25 -7.72 -13.69
CA THR A 61 -2.88 -8.13 -14.02
C THR A 61 -1.89 -6.96 -13.91
N ASP A 62 -0.60 -7.21 -14.15
CA ASP A 62 0.40 -6.13 -14.22
C ASP A 62 0.09 -5.16 -15.35
N GLU A 63 -0.30 -5.72 -16.48
CA GLU A 63 -0.62 -4.97 -17.69
C GLU A 63 -1.86 -4.11 -17.47
N ASP A 64 -2.88 -4.62 -16.78
CA ASP A 64 -4.07 -3.81 -16.44
C ASP A 64 -3.73 -2.65 -15.49
N LEU A 65 -2.82 -2.85 -14.55
CA LEU A 65 -2.37 -1.77 -13.66
C LEU A 65 -1.53 -0.74 -14.42
N GLU A 66 -0.66 -1.18 -15.32
CA GLU A 66 0.22 -0.29 -16.08
C GLU A 66 -0.54 0.49 -17.15
N LEU A 67 -1.35 -0.18 -17.97
CA LEU A 67 -2.06 0.42 -19.10
C LEU A 67 -3.45 0.91 -18.70
N GLY A 68 -4.25 0.05 -18.06
CA GLY A 68 -5.63 0.38 -17.69
C GLY A 68 -5.72 1.47 -16.61
N LEU A 69 -4.88 1.37 -15.57
CA LEU A 69 -4.83 2.39 -14.51
C LEU A 69 -3.76 3.46 -14.72
N SER A 70 -2.99 3.38 -15.82
CA SER A 70 -1.90 4.32 -16.13
C SER A 70 -0.85 4.45 -15.01
N ILE A 71 -0.58 3.37 -14.29
CA ILE A 71 0.35 3.39 -13.15
C ILE A 71 1.77 3.14 -13.65
N GLY A 72 2.45 4.19 -14.12
CA GLY A 72 3.83 4.09 -14.62
C GLY A 72 4.88 3.75 -13.55
N ASN A 73 4.65 4.11 -12.27
CA ASN A 73 5.60 3.84 -11.20
C ASN A 73 5.55 2.35 -10.75
N PRO A 74 6.66 1.59 -10.84
CA PRO A 74 6.68 0.17 -10.53
C PRO A 74 6.42 -0.14 -9.05
N ILE A 75 6.79 0.75 -8.12
CA ILE A 75 6.50 0.55 -6.69
C ILE A 75 5.01 0.78 -6.40
N HIS A 76 4.36 1.73 -7.09
CA HIS A 76 2.91 1.95 -6.96
C HIS A 76 2.13 0.73 -7.47
N ARG A 77 2.54 0.15 -8.61
CA ARG A 77 1.97 -1.12 -9.09
C ARG A 77 2.16 -2.22 -8.07
N ARG A 78 3.38 -2.39 -7.56
CA ARG A 78 3.69 -3.41 -6.54
C ARG A 78 2.82 -3.24 -5.29
N LYS A 79 2.65 -2.01 -4.79
CA LYS A 79 1.80 -1.69 -3.63
C LYS A 79 0.37 -2.21 -3.81
N ILE A 80 -0.26 -1.91 -4.95
CA ILE A 80 -1.63 -2.37 -5.26
C ILE A 80 -1.69 -3.89 -5.37
N ARG A 81 -0.71 -4.52 -6.01
CA ARG A 81 -0.68 -5.98 -6.18
C ARG A 81 -0.55 -6.72 -4.86
N LEU A 82 0.38 -6.28 -4.02
CA LEU A 82 0.55 -6.85 -2.68
C LEU A 82 -0.71 -6.65 -1.84
N ALA A 83 -1.39 -5.50 -1.96
CA ALA A 83 -2.67 -5.30 -1.30
C ALA A 83 -3.75 -6.26 -1.85
N ILE A 84 -3.93 -6.39 -3.16
CA ILE A 84 -4.87 -7.34 -3.77
C ILE A 84 -4.63 -8.77 -3.27
N GLU A 85 -3.37 -9.21 -3.22
CA GLU A 85 -3.03 -10.53 -2.70
C GLU A 85 -3.35 -10.68 -1.22
N ASP A 86 -3.11 -9.65 -0.41
CA ASP A 86 -3.45 -9.63 1.02
C ASP A 86 -4.97 -9.76 1.22
N TYR A 87 -5.77 -9.01 0.44
CA TYR A 87 -7.23 -9.13 0.47
C TYR A 87 -7.72 -10.51 -0.01
N ARG A 88 -7.10 -11.10 -1.06
CA ARG A 88 -7.44 -12.47 -1.50
C ARG A 88 -7.21 -13.51 -0.40
N ARG A 89 -6.11 -13.38 0.35
CA ARG A 89 -5.80 -14.28 1.48
C ARG A 89 -6.78 -14.07 2.64
N ALA A 90 -7.13 -12.81 2.92
CA ALA A 90 -8.06 -12.45 3.99
C ALA A 90 -9.49 -13.00 3.80
N GLU A 91 -9.93 -13.25 2.56
CA GLU A 91 -11.25 -13.87 2.29
C GLU A 91 -11.37 -15.30 2.87
N GLY A 92 -10.25 -15.95 3.22
CA GLY A 92 -10.17 -17.30 3.80
C GLY A 92 -9.96 -17.38 5.31
N GLU A 93 -10.56 -16.46 6.09
CA GLU A 93 -10.60 -16.44 7.59
C GLU A 93 -9.39 -15.83 8.33
N GLN A 94 -8.33 -15.37 7.64
CA GLN A 94 -7.10 -14.90 8.31
C GLN A 94 -7.01 -13.38 8.54
N GLY A 95 -8.00 -12.59 8.13
CA GLY A 95 -7.91 -11.13 8.17
C GLY A 95 -6.77 -10.59 7.30
N LEU A 96 -6.60 -9.27 7.27
CA LEU A 96 -5.46 -8.66 6.57
C LEU A 96 -4.16 -8.85 7.37
N SER A 97 -3.03 -8.93 6.66
CA SER A 97 -1.72 -8.97 7.30
C SER A 97 -1.45 -7.74 8.18
N LYS A 98 -0.67 -7.90 9.25
CA LYS A 98 -0.23 -6.77 10.08
C LYS A 98 0.58 -5.73 9.31
N ALA A 99 1.27 -6.14 8.25
CA ALA A 99 1.95 -5.23 7.33
C ALA A 99 0.99 -4.22 6.65
N SER A 100 -0.32 -4.53 6.57
CA SER A 100 -1.33 -3.61 6.05
C SER A 100 -1.66 -2.44 7.00
N GLU A 101 -1.32 -2.55 8.29
CA GLU A 101 -1.53 -1.49 9.31
C GLU A 101 -0.46 -0.39 9.25
N MET A 102 0.64 -0.64 8.53
CA MET A 102 1.74 0.30 8.33
C MET A 102 1.57 1.07 7.03
N ASP A 103 0.88 2.21 7.08
CA ASP A 103 0.74 3.08 5.90
C ASP A 103 2.08 3.71 5.46
N HIS A 104 2.08 4.30 4.26
CA HIS A 104 3.28 4.86 3.67
C HIS A 104 3.78 6.13 4.39
N HIS A 105 2.90 6.83 5.12
CA HIS A 105 3.28 8.00 5.91
C HIS A 105 4.03 7.58 7.17
N TRP A 106 3.55 6.56 7.89
CA TRP A 106 4.23 6.01 9.05
C TRP A 106 5.57 5.40 8.68
N VAL A 107 5.63 4.62 7.59
CA VAL A 107 6.89 4.06 7.09
C VAL A 107 7.89 5.18 6.75
N SER A 108 7.43 6.23 6.06
CA SER A 108 8.32 7.31 5.62
C SER A 108 8.77 8.24 6.73
N THR A 109 7.96 8.49 7.77
CA THR A 109 8.25 9.51 8.79
C THR A 109 8.70 8.95 10.13
N SER A 110 8.17 7.80 10.53
CA SER A 110 8.43 7.20 11.84
C SER A 110 9.46 6.08 11.71
N TRP A 111 9.13 5.02 10.96
CA TRP A 111 9.98 3.84 10.86
C TRP A 111 11.38 4.15 10.31
N LEU A 112 11.47 4.91 9.21
CA LEU A 112 12.77 5.31 8.66
C LEU A 112 13.63 6.14 9.63
N SER A 113 12.98 6.95 10.48
CA SER A 113 13.66 7.71 11.53
C SER A 113 14.20 6.78 12.61
N ASP A 114 13.42 5.78 13.03
CA ASP A 114 13.84 4.77 14.01
C ASP A 114 14.99 3.89 13.49
N VAL A 115 15.04 3.63 12.17
CA VAL A 115 16.17 2.97 11.49
C VAL A 115 17.42 3.86 11.44
N GLY A 116 17.28 5.16 11.69
CA GLY A 116 18.37 6.14 11.61
C GLY A 116 18.67 6.62 10.19
N LEU A 117 17.70 6.52 9.27
CA LEU A 117 17.84 6.93 7.86
C LEU A 117 16.78 7.96 7.40
N PRO A 118 16.57 9.07 8.14
CA PRO A 118 15.55 10.07 7.79
C PRO A 118 15.83 10.79 6.45
N GLN A 119 17.04 10.71 5.91
CA GLN A 119 17.34 11.26 4.59
C GLN A 119 16.55 10.60 3.44
N TYR A 120 15.96 9.41 3.65
CA TYR A 120 15.16 8.72 2.63
C TYR A 120 13.65 8.92 2.77
N CYS A 121 13.18 9.71 3.74
CA CYS A 121 11.75 9.92 4.00
C CYS A 121 11.00 10.38 2.73
N GLN A 122 11.51 11.39 2.03
CA GLN A 122 10.87 11.91 0.81
C GLN A 122 10.81 10.86 -0.31
N THR A 123 11.84 10.03 -0.44
CA THR A 123 11.89 8.96 -1.43
C THR A 123 10.83 7.90 -1.15
N PHE A 124 10.73 7.43 0.09
CA PHE A 124 9.73 6.43 0.49
C PHE A 124 8.31 6.98 0.39
N GLN A 125 8.10 8.25 0.77
CA GLN A 125 6.82 8.94 0.62
C GLN A 125 6.41 9.06 -0.85
N THR A 126 7.32 9.49 -1.73
CA THR A 126 7.06 9.65 -3.18
C THR A 126 6.70 8.33 -3.85
N HIS A 127 7.30 7.22 -3.39
CA HIS A 127 7.04 5.88 -3.93
C HIS A 127 5.94 5.12 -3.16
N LEU A 128 5.28 5.76 -2.19
CA LEU A 128 4.17 5.19 -1.42
C LEU A 128 4.50 3.84 -0.74
N VAL A 129 5.73 3.67 -0.27
CA VAL A 129 6.22 2.44 0.37
C VAL A 129 5.46 2.20 1.68
N ASP A 130 4.53 1.26 1.71
CA ASP A 130 3.85 0.78 2.94
C ASP A 130 4.49 -0.49 3.49
N GLY A 131 4.00 -1.01 4.62
CA GLY A 131 4.52 -2.22 5.25
C GLY A 131 4.53 -3.45 4.33
N ARG A 132 3.54 -3.58 3.43
CA ARG A 132 3.49 -4.68 2.45
C ARG A 132 4.61 -4.54 1.43
N VAL A 133 4.79 -3.34 0.85
CA VAL A 133 5.91 -3.06 -0.06
C VAL A 133 7.23 -3.30 0.67
N LEU A 134 7.36 -2.79 1.88
CA LEU A 134 8.54 -2.93 2.72
C LEU A 134 8.95 -4.39 2.91
N ASN A 135 7.99 -5.27 3.23
CA ASN A 135 8.20 -6.72 3.37
C ASN A 135 8.65 -7.42 2.07
N SER A 136 8.47 -6.77 0.92
CA SER A 136 8.83 -7.32 -0.40
C SER A 136 10.14 -6.76 -0.97
N LEU A 137 10.75 -5.75 -0.32
CA LEU A 137 11.92 -5.08 -0.88
C LEU A 137 13.16 -5.97 -0.84
N SER A 138 13.84 -6.05 -1.97
CA SER A 138 15.18 -6.61 -2.09
C SER A 138 16.24 -5.52 -2.14
N ARG A 139 17.52 -5.88 -1.94
CA ARG A 139 18.65 -4.96 -2.15
C ARG A 139 18.62 -4.30 -3.54
N ARG A 140 18.27 -5.08 -4.58
CA ARG A 140 18.15 -4.60 -5.95
C ARG A 140 17.04 -3.56 -6.10
N ASP A 141 15.93 -3.71 -5.37
CA ASP A 141 14.83 -2.75 -5.40
C ASP A 141 15.23 -1.42 -4.75
N LEU A 142 15.96 -1.47 -3.63
CA LEU A 142 16.50 -0.28 -2.96
C LEU A 142 17.37 0.55 -3.91
N GLU A 143 18.25 -0.10 -4.66
CA GLU A 143 19.10 0.58 -5.64
C GLU A 143 18.30 1.05 -6.86
N LYS A 144 17.55 0.15 -7.51
CA LYS A 144 16.92 0.41 -8.81
C LYS A 144 15.74 1.39 -8.72
N PHE A 145 14.92 1.28 -7.68
CA PHE A 145 13.66 2.01 -7.60
C PHE A 145 13.66 3.12 -6.56
N LEU A 146 14.48 2.99 -5.51
CA LEU A 146 14.56 3.98 -4.43
C LEU A 146 15.88 4.78 -4.48
N ASN A 147 16.77 4.51 -5.43
CA ASN A 147 18.05 5.21 -5.60
C ASN A 147 18.91 5.20 -4.31
N ILE A 148 18.86 4.10 -3.57
CA ILE A 148 19.65 3.87 -2.36
C ILE A 148 20.78 2.91 -2.74
N SER A 149 21.92 3.46 -3.15
CA SER A 149 23.11 2.70 -3.58
C SER A 149 24.14 2.48 -2.47
N ASP A 150 24.07 3.24 -1.38
CA ASP A 150 24.98 3.07 -0.25
C ASP A 150 24.78 1.69 0.41
N TYR A 151 25.86 0.90 0.46
CA TYR A 151 25.81 -0.48 0.92
C TYR A 151 25.41 -0.61 2.39
N PHE A 152 25.87 0.31 3.24
CA PHE A 152 25.55 0.29 4.67
C PHE A 152 24.09 0.67 4.89
N HIS A 153 23.60 1.72 4.20
CA HIS A 153 22.19 2.10 4.27
C HIS A 153 21.26 0.98 3.78
N GLN A 154 21.59 0.34 2.66
CA GLN A 154 20.86 -0.84 2.18
C GLN A 154 20.82 -1.95 3.23
N THR A 155 21.96 -2.22 3.88
CA THR A 155 22.06 -3.27 4.91
C THR A 155 21.24 -2.93 6.14
N SER A 156 21.31 -1.69 6.64
CA SER A 156 20.49 -1.22 7.76
C SER A 156 18.99 -1.36 7.49
N ILE A 157 18.54 -0.95 6.29
CA ILE A 157 17.13 -1.10 5.88
C ILE A 157 16.72 -2.57 5.87
N LEU A 158 17.50 -3.44 5.23
CA LEU A 158 17.16 -4.86 5.10
C LEU A 158 17.15 -5.59 6.45
N LEU A 159 18.07 -5.24 7.37
CA LEU A 159 18.07 -5.78 8.73
C LEU A 159 16.87 -5.27 9.54
N ALA A 160 16.48 -4.01 9.39
CA ALA A 160 15.28 -3.47 10.03
C ALA A 160 13.99 -4.13 9.50
N ILE A 161 13.93 -4.44 8.20
CA ILE A 161 12.84 -5.23 7.61
C ILE A 161 12.82 -6.63 8.19
N GLN A 162 13.97 -7.28 8.32
CA GLN A 162 14.07 -8.60 8.94
C GLN A 162 13.60 -8.59 10.40
N LEU A 163 13.91 -7.53 11.15
CA LEU A 163 13.38 -7.35 12.50
C LEU A 163 11.85 -7.24 12.49
N LEU A 164 11.26 -6.45 11.59
CA LEU A 164 9.79 -6.40 11.45
C LEU A 164 9.20 -7.77 11.10
N GLN A 165 9.85 -8.55 10.23
CA GLN A 165 9.42 -9.92 9.90
C GLN A 165 9.43 -10.82 11.14
N MET A 166 10.47 -10.74 11.98
CA MET A 166 10.55 -11.51 13.24
C MET A 166 9.44 -11.13 14.22
N LEU A 167 8.98 -9.88 14.19
CA LEU A 167 7.88 -9.36 15.01
C LEU A 167 6.51 -9.52 14.34
N GLY A 168 6.44 -10.18 13.18
CA GLY A 168 5.19 -10.34 12.43
C GLY A 168 4.59 -9.02 11.94
N PHE A 169 5.40 -7.97 11.75
CA PHE A 169 4.98 -6.61 11.41
C PHE A 169 4.02 -5.96 12.43
N ASP A 170 4.02 -6.43 13.68
CA ASP A 170 3.21 -5.83 14.73
C ASP A 170 3.79 -4.46 15.14
N LYS A 171 3.00 -3.41 14.89
CA LYS A 171 3.36 -2.01 15.17
C LYS A 171 3.40 -1.68 16.66
N GLU A 172 2.72 -2.46 17.49
CA GLU A 172 2.57 -2.19 18.93
C GLU A 172 3.65 -2.86 19.79
N VAL A 173 4.49 -3.72 19.19
CA VAL A 173 5.61 -4.33 19.90
C VAL A 173 6.70 -3.29 20.11
N ARG A 174 6.72 -2.70 21.32
CA ARG A 174 7.77 -1.77 21.78
C ARG A 174 8.86 -2.54 22.54
N PHE A 175 10.11 -2.13 22.34
CA PHE A 175 11.26 -2.51 23.18
C PHE A 175 11.45 -1.54 24.34
#